data_AF-A0A3C0GIJ8-F1
#
_entry.id   AF-A0A3C0GIJ8-F1
#
_cell.length_a   1.000
_cell.length_b   1.000
_cell.length_c   1.000
_cell.angle_alpha   90.00
_cell.angle_beta   90.00
_cell.angle_gamma   90.00
#
_symmetry.space_group_name_H-M   'P 1'
#
loop_
_entity.id
_entity.type
_entity.pdbx_description
1 polymer ?
#
loop_
_entity_poly.entity_id
_entity_poly.type
_entity_poly.pdbx_seq_one_letter_code
_entity_poly.pdbx_strand_id
1 'polypeptide(L)'
;DTAIERWCKNFELLPDSVRSRLTLENDDRGNLYSTKMIYEGVYKRLGVPIVFDSHHFECGPQDSSYDEALAMAVDSWPEGVTPQCHHSNSKKEYEDPTVVKSAHSAYYYKPFKSLGHTLDVVLEAKAKERALFRYMKDFINC
;
A
#
# COMPACT_ATOMS: atom_id res chain seq x y z
N ASP A 1 1.32 -15.92 -21.97
CA ASP A 1 0.72 -15.51 -20.69
C ASP A 1 1.51 -14.38 -20.06
N THR A 2 0.85 -13.26 -19.75
CA THR A 2 1.42 -12.19 -18.92
C THR A 2 1.55 -12.65 -17.46
N ALA A 3 2.34 -11.94 -16.64
CA ALA A 3 2.48 -12.31 -15.23
C ALA A 3 1.17 -12.13 -14.42
N ILE A 4 0.35 -11.13 -14.74
CA ILE A 4 -1.01 -10.97 -14.17
C ILE A 4 -1.91 -12.15 -14.54
N GLU A 5 -1.91 -12.59 -15.80
CA GLU A 5 -2.71 -13.75 -16.21
C GLU A 5 -2.36 -15.01 -15.43
N ARG A 6 -1.06 -15.28 -15.21
CA ARG A 6 -0.62 -16.41 -14.40
C ARG A 6 -1.03 -16.25 -12.94
N TRP A 7 -0.94 -15.04 -12.39
CA TRP A 7 -1.39 -14.75 -11.03
C TRP A 7 -2.89 -15.05 -10.87
N CYS A 8 -3.73 -14.55 -11.78
CA CYS A 8 -5.18 -14.79 -11.73
C CYS A 8 -5.53 -16.28 -11.85
N LYS A 9 -4.91 -17.00 -12.79
CA LYS A 9 -5.10 -18.46 -12.94
C LYS A 9 -4.77 -19.21 -11.65
N ASN A 10 -3.68 -18.83 -10.97
CA ASN A 10 -3.26 -19.48 -9.74
C ASN A 10 -4.13 -19.09 -8.54
N PHE A 11 -4.62 -17.84 -8.49
CA PHE A 11 -5.54 -17.41 -7.45
C PHE A 11 -6.83 -18.25 -7.44
N GLU A 12 -7.37 -18.58 -8.60
CA GLU A 12 -8.57 -19.41 -8.73
C GLU A 12 -8.38 -20.84 -8.18
N LEU A 13 -7.13 -21.34 -8.12
CA LEU A 13 -6.78 -22.65 -7.57
C LEU A 13 -6.66 -22.64 -6.03
N LEU A 14 -6.64 -21.47 -5.40
CA LEU A 14 -6.52 -21.37 -3.94
C LEU A 14 -7.81 -21.82 -3.24
N PRO A 15 -7.70 -22.43 -2.05
CA PRO A 15 -8.88 -22.76 -1.25
C PRO A 15 -9.60 -21.49 -0.77
N ASP A 16 -10.90 -21.60 -0.52
CA ASP A 16 -11.75 -20.47 -0.11
C ASP A 16 -11.26 -19.76 1.15
N SER A 17 -10.67 -20.49 2.09
CA SER A 17 -10.10 -19.93 3.31
C SER A 17 -8.98 -18.91 3.04
N VAL A 18 -8.24 -19.09 1.95
CA VAL A 18 -7.18 -18.18 1.50
C VAL A 18 -7.79 -17.07 0.63
N ARG A 19 -8.61 -17.42 -0.36
CA ARG A 19 -9.21 -16.43 -1.28
C ARG A 19 -10.03 -15.36 -0.54
N SER A 20 -10.73 -15.75 0.52
CA SER A 20 -11.53 -14.84 1.36
C SER A 20 -10.73 -13.85 2.21
N ARG A 21 -9.39 -13.95 2.24
CA ARG A 21 -8.51 -13.13 3.09
C ARG A 21 -7.35 -12.49 2.35
N LEU A 22 -7.02 -12.99 1.16
CA LEU A 22 -5.86 -12.52 0.41
C LEU A 22 -6.13 -11.12 -0.14
N THR A 23 -5.15 -10.24 0.06
CA THR A 23 -5.09 -8.92 -0.54
C THR A 23 -3.84 -8.80 -1.40
N LEU A 24 -3.80 -7.80 -2.28
CA LEU A 24 -2.61 -7.42 -3.04
C LEU A 24 -2.15 -6.02 -2.66
N GLU A 25 -0.87 -5.74 -2.83
CA GLU A 25 -0.26 -4.45 -2.51
C GLU A 25 0.55 -3.94 -3.71
N ASN A 26 0.60 -2.63 -3.92
CA ASN A 26 1.44 -2.02 -4.95
C ASN A 26 2.92 -2.06 -4.55
N ASP A 27 3.80 -2.30 -5.53
CA ASP A 27 5.24 -2.54 -5.31
C ASP A 27 6.08 -1.25 -5.44
N ASP A 28 7.25 -1.25 -4.81
CA ASP A 28 8.20 -0.12 -4.77
C ASP A 28 9.11 -0.01 -5.99
N ARG A 29 9.11 -1.02 -6.88
CA ARG A 29 9.93 -1.03 -8.09
C ARG A 29 9.15 -0.50 -9.29
N GLY A 30 9.72 0.51 -9.96
CA GLY A 30 9.11 1.15 -11.13
C GLY A 30 8.83 0.25 -12.34
N ASN A 31 9.39 -0.96 -12.40
CA ASN A 31 9.11 -1.97 -13.43
C ASN A 31 8.15 -3.08 -12.96
N LEU A 32 7.56 -2.96 -11.77
CA LEU A 32 6.55 -3.86 -11.23
C LEU A 32 5.16 -3.22 -11.20
N TYR A 33 4.31 -3.56 -10.23
CA TYR A 33 2.87 -3.34 -10.29
C TYR A 33 2.43 -2.15 -9.44
N SER A 34 1.80 -1.17 -10.09
CA SER A 34 1.08 -0.09 -9.44
C SER A 34 -0.32 -0.55 -8.97
N THR A 35 -0.95 0.26 -8.12
CA THR A 35 -2.36 0.08 -7.74
C THR A 35 -3.27 0.01 -8.97
N LYS A 36 -3.05 0.87 -9.96
CA LYS A 36 -3.82 0.89 -11.20
C LYS A 36 -3.72 -0.42 -11.97
N MET A 37 -2.51 -0.96 -12.12
CA MET A 37 -2.29 -2.23 -12.81
C MET A 37 -2.97 -3.40 -12.09
N ILE A 38 -2.92 -3.41 -10.75
CA ILE A 38 -3.60 -4.43 -9.93
C ILE A 38 -5.12 -4.26 -10.04
N TYR A 39 -5.62 -3.03 -9.98
CA TYR A 39 -7.05 -2.72 -10.07
C TYR A 39 -7.65 -3.19 -11.39
N GLU A 40 -7.03 -2.80 -12.51
CA GLU A 40 -7.47 -3.18 -13.85
C GLU A 40 -7.27 -4.67 -14.15
N GLY A 41 -6.12 -5.23 -13.76
CA GLY A 41 -5.70 -6.57 -14.14
C GLY A 41 -6.19 -7.70 -13.23
N VAL A 42 -6.50 -7.40 -11.97
CA VAL A 42 -6.85 -8.38 -10.93
C VAL A 42 -8.19 -8.05 -10.29
N TYR A 43 -8.35 -6.88 -9.66
CA TYR A 43 -9.55 -6.56 -8.89
C TYR A 43 -10.83 -6.65 -9.74
N LYS A 44 -10.86 -6.01 -10.91
CA LYS A 44 -12.05 -6.06 -11.80
C LYS A 44 -12.44 -7.46 -12.26
N ARG A 45 -11.51 -8.43 -12.18
CA ARG A 45 -11.75 -9.82 -12.59
C ARG A 45 -12.10 -10.75 -11.44
N LEU A 46 -11.45 -10.57 -10.30
CA LEU A 46 -11.45 -11.55 -9.20
C LEU A 46 -11.91 -10.95 -7.86
N GLY A 47 -12.13 -9.64 -7.78
CA GLY A 47 -12.58 -8.94 -6.58
C GLY A 47 -11.56 -8.93 -5.44
N VAL A 48 -10.27 -9.13 -5.74
CA VAL A 48 -9.20 -9.18 -4.72
C VAL A 48 -8.92 -7.75 -4.22
N PRO A 49 -9.10 -7.46 -2.91
CA PRO A 49 -8.87 -6.12 -2.38
C PRO A 49 -7.39 -5.73 -2.45
N ILE A 50 -7.17 -4.41 -2.55
CA ILE A 50 -5.85 -3.81 -2.70
C ILE A 50 -5.53 -3.02 -1.43
N VAL A 51 -4.42 -3.38 -0.80
CA VAL A 51 -3.76 -2.57 0.22
C VAL A 51 -2.91 -1.53 -0.51
N PHE A 52 -3.20 -0.26 -0.29
CA PHE A 52 -2.37 0.81 -0.82
C PHE A 52 -1.19 1.09 0.11
N ASP A 53 0.03 0.90 -0.38
CA ASP A 53 1.23 1.38 0.30
C ASP A 53 1.70 2.70 -0.33
N SER A 54 1.70 3.74 0.50
CA SER A 54 2.04 5.11 0.10
C SER A 54 3.53 5.33 -0.19
N HIS A 55 4.43 4.58 0.45
CA HIS A 55 5.88 4.69 0.24
C HIS A 55 6.30 3.92 -1.02
N HIS A 56 5.72 2.75 -1.23
CA HIS A 56 5.85 1.98 -2.46
C HIS A 56 5.29 2.79 -3.64
N PHE A 57 4.15 3.48 -3.48
CA PHE A 57 3.63 4.36 -4.52
C PHE A 57 4.64 5.44 -4.93
N GLU A 58 5.40 6.02 -3.99
CA GLU A 58 6.41 7.05 -4.30
C GLU A 58 7.67 6.52 -5.01
N CYS A 59 7.90 5.20 -4.97
CA CYS A 59 9.06 4.54 -5.57
C CYS A 59 8.71 3.77 -6.84
N GLY A 60 7.48 3.25 -6.89
CA GLY A 60 6.94 2.37 -7.92
C GLY A 60 6.53 3.11 -9.20
N PRO A 61 5.77 2.44 -10.07
CA PRO A 61 5.35 3.02 -11.34
C PRO A 61 4.48 4.27 -11.11
N GLN A 62 4.74 5.34 -11.87
CA GLN A 62 4.03 6.62 -11.78
C GLN A 62 2.98 6.76 -12.89
N ASP A 63 2.00 5.86 -12.93
CA ASP A 63 0.98 5.73 -13.98
C ASP A 63 -0.42 6.25 -13.58
N SER A 64 -0.50 6.82 -12.39
CA SER A 64 -1.67 7.44 -11.76
C SER A 64 -1.21 8.48 -10.74
N SER A 65 -2.11 9.39 -10.37
CA SER A 65 -1.92 10.27 -9.20
C SER A 65 -2.12 9.50 -7.90
N TYR A 66 -1.62 10.04 -6.78
CA TYR A 66 -1.82 9.46 -5.45
C TYR A 66 -3.32 9.32 -5.13
N ASP A 67 -4.09 10.35 -5.44
CA ASP A 67 -5.53 10.43 -5.22
C ASP A 67 -6.28 9.33 -5.99
N GLU A 68 -5.95 9.14 -7.28
CA GLU A 68 -6.51 8.06 -8.09
C GLU A 68 -6.11 6.67 -7.56
N ALA A 69 -4.84 6.48 -7.20
CA ALA A 69 -4.34 5.21 -6.69
C ALA A 69 -5.01 4.83 -5.36
N LEU A 70 -5.09 5.79 -4.42
CA LEU A 70 -5.78 5.57 -3.15
C LEU A 70 -7.27 5.31 -3.38
N ALA A 71 -7.94 6.08 -4.24
CA ALA A 71 -9.36 5.89 -4.53
C ALA A 71 -9.65 4.49 -5.13
N MET A 72 -8.81 4.02 -6.06
CA MET A 72 -8.93 2.66 -6.61
C MET A 72 -8.72 1.58 -5.54
N ALA A 73 -7.74 1.77 -4.65
CA ALA A 73 -7.54 0.84 -3.55
C ALA A 73 -8.74 0.83 -2.60
N VAL A 74 -9.28 2.00 -2.21
CA VAL A 74 -10.47 2.12 -1.35
C VAL A 74 -11.68 1.44 -1.97
N ASP A 75 -11.94 1.70 -3.25
CA ASP A 75 -13.04 1.09 -4.01
C ASP A 75 -12.92 -0.44 -4.11
N SER A 76 -11.71 -0.99 -3.94
CA SER A 76 -11.49 -2.44 -4.03
C SER A 76 -11.93 -3.25 -2.81
N TRP A 77 -12.26 -2.58 -1.70
CA TRP A 77 -12.67 -3.25 -0.46
C TRP A 77 -14.19 -3.46 -0.40
N PRO A 78 -14.66 -4.60 0.17
CA PRO A 78 -16.10 -4.86 0.31
C PRO A 78 -16.81 -3.81 1.16
N GLU A 79 -18.09 -3.59 0.85
CA GLU A 79 -18.95 -2.71 1.65
C GLU A 79 -18.96 -3.12 3.14
N GLY A 80 -18.87 -2.14 4.03
CA GLY A 80 -18.84 -2.36 5.47
C GLY A 80 -17.48 -2.79 6.04
N VAL A 81 -16.45 -2.96 5.19
CA VAL A 81 -15.07 -3.24 5.61
C VAL A 81 -14.23 -1.98 5.43
N THR A 82 -13.57 -1.53 6.50
CA THR A 82 -12.63 -0.41 6.43
C THR A 82 -11.41 -0.82 5.58
N PRO A 83 -11.05 -0.07 4.52
CA PRO A 83 -9.85 -0.36 3.75
C PRO A 83 -8.57 -0.25 4.57
N GLN A 84 -7.66 -1.21 4.39
CA GLN A 84 -6.32 -1.15 4.97
C GLN A 84 -5.35 -0.47 4.00
N CYS A 85 -4.49 0.40 4.53
CA CYS A 85 -3.37 1.01 3.83
C CYS A 85 -2.08 0.83 4.62
N HIS A 86 -0.93 0.91 3.95
CA HIS A 86 0.37 0.87 4.58
C HIS A 86 1.11 2.22 4.40
N HIS A 87 1.89 2.57 5.41
CA HIS A 87 2.62 3.82 5.44
C HIS A 87 4.04 3.64 6.00
N SER A 88 4.99 4.15 5.22
CA SER A 88 6.39 4.36 5.62
C SER A 88 6.92 5.67 5.03
N ASN A 89 8.13 6.05 5.40
CA ASN A 89 8.89 7.10 4.74
C ASN A 89 10.28 6.60 4.32
N SER A 90 10.88 7.28 3.35
CA SER A 90 12.22 6.96 2.85
C SER A 90 13.31 7.22 3.88
N LYS A 91 13.98 6.16 4.34
CA LYS A 91 15.20 6.26 5.13
C LYS A 91 16.26 7.10 4.42
N LYS A 92 16.36 6.97 3.09
CA LYS A 92 17.30 7.74 2.27
C LYS A 92 17.09 9.24 2.40
N GLU A 93 15.84 9.68 2.44
CA GLU A 93 15.48 11.09 2.45
C GLU A 93 15.67 11.73 3.84
N TYR A 94 15.39 10.98 4.90
CA TYR A 94 15.26 11.57 6.25
C TYR A 94 16.29 11.12 7.28
N GLU A 95 17.00 10.01 7.05
CA GLU A 95 17.87 9.40 8.06
C GLU A 95 19.28 9.09 7.55
N ASP A 96 19.41 8.51 6.37
CA ASP A 96 20.68 8.00 5.84
C ASP A 96 20.71 8.07 4.30
N PRO A 97 21.32 9.09 3.69
CA PRO A 97 21.30 9.28 2.24
C PRO A 97 22.03 8.18 1.44
N THR A 98 22.79 7.30 2.11
CA THR A 98 23.57 6.25 1.45
C THR A 98 22.74 5.03 1.05
N VAL A 99 21.55 4.85 1.62
CA VAL A 99 20.68 3.69 1.31
C VAL A 99 19.82 3.93 0.07
N VAL A 100 19.13 2.88 -0.39
CA VAL A 100 18.16 2.93 -1.49
C VAL A 100 16.89 3.68 -1.07
N LYS A 101 16.20 4.34 -2.02
CA LYS A 101 15.00 5.16 -1.75
C LYS A 101 13.88 4.37 -1.06
N SER A 102 13.72 3.10 -1.42
CA SER A 102 12.66 2.27 -0.85
C SER A 102 12.95 1.75 0.56
N ALA A 103 14.14 1.97 1.12
CA ALA A 103 14.42 1.57 2.50
C ALA A 103 13.51 2.32 3.50
N HIS A 104 12.81 1.59 4.36
CA HIS A 104 11.94 2.17 5.40
C HIS A 104 12.76 2.86 6.49
N SER A 105 12.34 4.06 6.86
CA SER A 105 12.89 4.83 7.98
C SER A 105 12.56 4.19 9.34
N ALA A 106 13.29 4.59 10.37
CA ALA A 106 12.99 4.26 11.75
C ALA A 106 11.77 5.03 12.28
N TYR A 107 11.56 6.27 11.83
CA TYR A 107 10.45 7.13 12.25
C TYR A 107 9.71 7.76 11.07
N TYR A 108 8.60 8.44 11.37
CA TYR A 108 7.80 9.17 10.40
C TYR A 108 8.14 10.66 10.42
N TYR A 109 8.12 11.24 9.23
CA TYR A 109 8.50 12.62 8.92
C TYR A 109 7.37 13.35 8.17
N LYS A 110 6.44 12.61 7.57
CA LYS A 110 5.19 13.11 7.00
C LYS A 110 4.03 12.22 7.44
N PRO A 111 2.81 12.76 7.59
CA PRO A 111 1.64 11.95 7.88
C PRO A 111 1.14 11.21 6.64
N PHE A 112 0.39 10.13 6.85
CA PHE A 112 -0.39 9.50 5.79
C PHE A 112 -1.50 10.44 5.30
N LYS A 113 -1.70 10.54 3.99
CA LYS A 113 -2.71 11.42 3.38
C LYS A 113 -3.98 10.62 3.09
N SER A 114 -4.95 10.66 4.00
CA SER A 114 -6.21 9.88 3.84
C SER A 114 -7.17 10.44 2.80
N LEU A 115 -7.00 11.70 2.38
CA LEU A 115 -7.88 12.38 1.43
C LEU A 115 -9.38 12.33 1.80
N GLY A 116 -9.67 12.29 3.10
CA GLY A 116 -11.04 12.23 3.63
C GLY A 116 -11.63 10.81 3.73
N HIS A 117 -10.91 9.77 3.31
CA HIS A 117 -11.34 8.39 3.50
C HIS A 117 -11.15 7.93 4.96
N THR A 118 -12.04 7.04 5.43
CA THR A 118 -11.88 6.30 6.69
C THR A 118 -11.06 5.06 6.41
N LEU A 119 -9.88 4.93 7.02
CA LEU A 119 -8.86 3.92 6.67
C LEU A 119 -8.18 3.38 7.93
N ASP A 120 -7.81 2.10 7.89
CA ASP A 120 -6.89 1.50 8.86
C ASP A 120 -5.47 1.52 8.29
N VAL A 121 -4.57 2.28 8.92
CA VAL A 121 -3.20 2.48 8.39
C VAL A 121 -2.18 1.69 9.21
N VAL A 122 -1.55 0.70 8.58
CA VAL A 122 -0.42 -0.03 9.15
C VAL A 122 0.84 0.83 9.03
N LEU A 123 1.52 1.02 10.16
CA LEU A 123 2.75 1.78 10.25
C LEU A 123 3.97 0.85 10.07
N GLU A 124 4.58 0.89 8.90
CA GLU A 124 5.77 0.12 8.55
C GLU A 124 7.10 0.85 8.83
N ALA A 125 7.47 0.99 10.11
CA ALA A 125 8.74 1.62 10.51
C ALA A 125 9.68 0.66 11.24
N LYS A 126 11.00 0.92 11.18
CA LYS A 126 12.00 0.09 11.87
C LYS A 126 11.93 0.22 13.39
N ALA A 127 11.52 1.36 13.94
CA ALA A 127 11.38 1.55 15.39
C ALA A 127 10.04 1.09 15.97
N LYS A 128 9.16 0.49 15.15
CA LYS A 128 7.91 -0.17 15.58
C LYS A 128 7.04 0.73 16.46
N GLU A 129 6.62 0.28 17.65
CA GLU A 129 5.71 1.01 18.54
C GLU A 129 6.26 2.36 18.99
N ARG A 130 7.59 2.52 19.06
CA ARG A 130 8.21 3.83 19.34
C ARG A 130 7.93 4.84 18.23
N ALA A 131 7.87 4.37 16.98
CA ALA A 131 7.49 5.21 15.85
C ALA A 131 6.01 5.59 15.93
N LEU A 132 5.13 4.67 16.34
CA LEU A 132 3.71 4.94 16.56
C LEU A 132 3.49 6.02 17.64
N PHE A 133 4.10 5.88 18.82
CA PHE A 133 3.93 6.87 19.88
C PHE A 133 4.39 8.27 19.47
N ARG A 134 5.49 8.33 18.72
CA ARG A 134 5.97 9.58 18.14
C ARG A 134 5.02 10.11 17.08
N TYR A 135 4.54 9.27 16.16
CA TYR A 135 3.57 9.66 15.13
C TYR A 135 2.31 10.28 15.73
N MET A 136 1.76 9.64 16.77
CA MET A 136 0.59 10.16 17.48
C MET A 136 0.82 11.55 18.06
N LYS A 137 2.02 11.79 18.63
CA LYS A 137 2.40 13.10 19.16
C LYS A 137 2.60 14.14 18.05
N ASP A 138 3.26 13.75 16.96
CA ASP A 138 3.75 14.66 15.93
C ASP A 138 2.68 15.01 14.87
N PHE A 139 1.64 14.18 14.70
CA PHE A 139 0.65 14.37 13.62
C PHE A 139 -0.82 14.23 14.00
N ILE A 140 -1.16 13.65 15.16
CA ILE A 140 -2.57 13.37 15.53
C ILE A 140 -3.01 14.21 16.73
N ASN A 141 -2.20 14.26 17.79
CA ASN A 141 -2.53 14.92 19.06
C ASN A 141 -1.98 16.35 19.17
N CYS A 142 -1.72 17.00 18.03
CA CYS A 142 -1.15 18.34 17.98
C CYS A 142 -2.19 19.43 18.23
#